data_AF-A0A970KLH3-F1
#
_entry.id   AF-A0A970KLH3-F1
#
_cell.length_a   1.000
_cell.length_b   1.000
_cell.length_c   1.000
_cell.angle_alpha   90.00
_cell.angle_beta   90.00
_cell.angle_gamma   90.00
#
_symmetry.space_group_name_H-M   'P 1'
#
loop_
_entity.id
_entity.type
_entity.pdbx_description
1 polymer ?
#
loop_
_entity_poly.entity_id
_entity_poly.type
_entity_poly.pdbx_seq_one_letter_code
_entity_poly.pdbx_strand_id
1 'polypeptide(L)' 'MRRVPPPRLLHERLTAVRAEERRKQHKPVPEDAPACPKCGEPMRLRHGANGDFWGCTAYPGCKGTRKVQP' A
#
# COMPACT_ATOMS: atom_id res chain seq x y z
N MET A 1 42.49 -4.89 5.44
CA MET A 1 41.40 -4.14 4.76
C MET A 1 41.21 -4.71 3.36
N ARG A 2 40.30 -5.67 3.20
CA ARG A 2 40.00 -6.26 1.89
C ARG A 2 38.61 -5.79 1.50
N ARG A 3 38.57 -4.97 0.46
CA ARG A 3 37.36 -4.44 -0.17
C ARG A 3 36.44 -5.63 -0.48
N VAL A 4 35.24 -5.61 0.06
CA VAL A 4 34.19 -6.57 -0.31
C VAL A 4 33.83 -6.30 -1.77
N PRO A 5 34.07 -7.24 -2.70
CA PRO A 5 33.71 -7.05 -4.11
C PRO A 5 32.18 -6.98 -4.26
N PRO A 6 31.65 -6.22 -5.24
CA PRO A 6 30.20 -6.15 -5.49
C PRO A 6 29.65 -7.53 -5.89
N PRO A 7 28.39 -7.86 -5.52
CA PRO A 7 27.82 -9.16 -5.82
C PRO A 7 27.60 -9.32 -7.33
N ARG A 8 28.41 -10.22 -7.91
CA ARG A 8 28.39 -10.71 -9.29
C ARG A 8 26.97 -10.97 -9.83
N LEU A 9 26.53 -10.18 -10.81
CA LEU A 9 25.68 -10.47 -11.99
C LEU A 9 24.31 -11.18 -11.84
N LEU A 10 23.95 -11.77 -10.70
CA LEU A 10 22.62 -12.36 -10.47
C LEU A 10 21.72 -11.44 -9.62
N HIS A 11 22.31 -10.63 -8.73
CA HIS A 11 21.56 -9.75 -7.83
C HIS A 11 20.88 -8.58 -8.58
N GLU A 12 21.53 -8.03 -9.59
CA GLU A 12 21.03 -6.87 -10.36
C GLU A 12 19.75 -7.19 -11.15
N ARG A 13 19.66 -8.38 -11.76
CA ARG A 13 18.46 -8.85 -12.49
C ARG A 13 17.27 -9.09 -11.55
N LEU A 14 17.55 -9.53 -10.32
CA LEU A 14 16.53 -9.73 -9.29
C LEU A 14 16.01 -8.41 -8.70
N THR A 15 16.85 -7.36 -8.66
CA THR A 15 16.40 -6.03 -8.22
C THR A 15 15.47 -5.34 -9.20
N ALA A 16 15.66 -5.53 -10.52
CA ALA A 16 14.78 -4.98 -11.54
C ALA A 16 13.39 -5.62 -11.51
N VAL A 17 13.32 -6.96 -11.52
CA VAL A 17 12.04 -7.69 -11.45
C VAL A 17 11.25 -7.32 -10.19
N ARG A 18 11.91 -7.22 -9.03
CA ARG A 18 11.26 -6.82 -7.76
C ARG A 18 10.73 -5.38 -7.77
N ALA A 19 11.35 -4.47 -8.50
CA ALA A 19 10.91 -3.08 -8.59
C ALA A 19 9.62 -2.95 -9.44
N GLU A 20 9.52 -3.72 -10.53
CA GLU A 20 8.35 -3.75 -11.40
C GLU A 20 7.13 -4.39 -10.72
N GLU A 21 7.32 -5.49 -10.00
CA GLU A 21 6.26 -6.14 -9.23
C GLU A 21 5.64 -5.21 -8.17
N ARG A 22 6.47 -4.38 -7.52
CA ARG A 22 6.00 -3.41 -6.51
C ARG A 22 5.10 -2.33 -7.11
N ARG A 23 5.37 -1.89 -8.35
CA ARG A 23 4.53 -0.93 -9.09
C ARG A 23 3.16 -1.54 -9.41
N LYS A 24 3.13 -2.82 -9.77
CA LYS A 24 1.89 -3.53 -10.12
C LYS A 24 0.93 -3.67 -8.93
N GLN A 25 1.43 -3.64 -7.70
CA GLN A 25 0.64 -3.75 -6.48
C GLN A 25 0.18 -2.42 -5.88
N HIS A 26 0.60 -1.27 -6.42
CA HIS A 26 0.08 0.01 -5.96
C HIS A 26 -1.30 0.27 -6.57
N LYS A 27 -2.34 -0.42 -6.06
CA LYS A 27 -3.73 -0.17 -6.44
C LYS A 27 -4.06 1.29 -6.08
N PRO A 28 -4.47 2.15 -7.05
CA PRO A 28 -4.85 3.52 -6.76
C PRO A 28 -5.99 3.55 -5.73
N VAL A 29 -6.05 4.63 -4.95
CA VAL A 29 -7.20 4.87 -4.08
C VAL A 29 -8.42 5.03 -5.00
N PRO A 30 -9.51 4.27 -4.81
CA PRO A 30 -10.70 4.43 -5.64
C PRO A 30 -11.22 5.86 -5.54
N GLU A 31 -11.71 6.43 -6.64
CA GLU A 31 -12.22 7.80 -6.69
C GLU A 31 -13.44 7.99 -5.76
N ASP A 32 -14.23 6.94 -5.53
CA ASP A 32 -15.36 6.88 -4.59
C ASP A 32 -14.95 6.80 -3.11
N ALA A 33 -13.69 7.11 -2.78
CA ALA A 33 -13.20 7.12 -1.41
C ALA A 33 -13.95 8.16 -0.55
N PRO A 34 -14.77 7.73 0.44
CA PRO A 34 -15.42 8.67 1.33
C PRO A 34 -14.38 9.33 2.25
N ALA A 35 -14.68 10.55 2.65
CA ALA A 35 -13.93 11.20 3.73
C ALA A 35 -14.14 10.48 5.06
N CYS A 36 -13.08 10.43 5.86
CA CYS A 36 -13.11 9.84 7.19
C CYS A 36 -13.95 10.69 8.14
N PRO A 37 -14.97 10.13 8.83
CA PRO A 37 -15.82 10.90 9.75
C PRO A 37 -15.09 11.38 11.02
N LYS A 38 -13.87 10.88 11.29
CA LYS A 38 -13.09 11.26 12.47
C LYS A 38 -12.09 12.39 12.24
N CYS A 39 -11.57 12.51 11.01
CA CYS A 39 -10.47 13.43 10.71
C CYS A 39 -10.63 14.17 9.38
N GLY A 40 -11.61 13.81 8.55
CA GLY A 40 -11.83 14.40 7.23
C GLY A 40 -10.89 13.88 6.13
N GLU A 41 -9.84 13.12 6.46
CA GLU A 41 -8.90 12.61 5.46
C GLU A 41 -9.51 11.54 4.54
N PRO A 42 -8.98 11.41 3.31
CA PRO A 42 -9.45 10.41 2.36
C PRO A 42 -9.26 9.00 2.92
N MET A 43 -10.24 8.14 2.70
CA MET A 43 -10.15 6.73 3.09
C MET A 43 -9.68 5.88 1.91
N ARG A 44 -9.00 4.77 2.19
CA ARG A 44 -8.62 3.78 1.17
C ARG A 44 -9.42 2.52 1.35
N LEU A 45 -9.90 1.95 0.25
CA LEU A 45 -10.55 0.65 0.26
C LEU A 45 -9.51 -0.42 0.59
N ARG A 46 -9.74 -1.18 1.64
CA ARG A 46 -8.95 -2.32 2.05
C ARG A 46 -9.82 -3.56 1.97
N HIS A 47 -9.27 -4.60 1.38
CA HIS A 47 -9.91 -5.90 1.27
C HIS A 47 -9.53 -6.70 2.53
N GLY A 48 -10.51 -7.00 3.38
CA GLY A 48 -10.35 -7.81 4.59
C GLY A 48 -11.00 -9.19 4.46
N ALA A 49 -10.81 -10.05 5.46
CA ALA A 49 -11.40 -11.39 5.47
C ALA A 49 -12.95 -11.37 5.45
N ASN A 50 -13.56 -10.33 6.02
CA ASN A 50 -15.01 -10.16 6.11
C ASN A 50 -15.59 -9.26 4.99
N GLY A 51 -14.80 -8.99 3.96
CA GLY A 51 -15.15 -8.09 2.87
C GLY A 51 -14.42 -6.75 2.92
N ASP A 52 -14.86 -5.86 2.05
CA ASP A 52 -14.18 -4.60 1.78
C ASP A 52 -14.59 -3.52 2.77
N PHE A 53 -13.61 -2.72 3.19
CA PHE A 53 -13.85 -1.64 4.13
C PHE A 53 -13.00 -0.43 3.80
N TRP A 54 -13.54 0.75 4.08
CA TRP A 54 -12.81 1.99 4.02
C TRP A 54 -11.97 2.11 5.28
N GLY A 55 -10.65 2.18 5.13
CA GLY A 55 -9.71 2.48 6.20
C GLY A 55 -9.09 3.86 6.02
N CYS A 56 -8.99 4.64 7.09
CA CYS A 56 -8.34 5.95 7.02
C CYS A 56 -6.88 5.85 6.52
N THR A 57 -6.48 6.76 5.64
CA THR A 57 -5.09 6.86 5.14
C THR A 57 -4.13 7.33 6.22
N ALA A 58 -4.62 8.10 7.20
CA ALA A 58 -3.86 8.68 8.30
C ALA A 58 -3.56 7.71 9.47
N TYR A 59 -3.77 6.40 9.29
CA TYR A 59 -3.37 5.42 10.30
C TYR A 59 -1.84 5.42 10.48
N PRO A 60 -1.28 5.40 11.72
CA PRO A 60 -1.91 5.10 13.02
C PRO A 60 -2.55 6.29 13.75
N GLY A 61 -2.38 7.52 13.27
CA GLY A 61 -2.93 8.74 13.88
C GLY A 61 -4.46 8.79 13.87
N CYS A 62 -5.10 8.20 12.85
CA CYS A 62 -6.54 8.03 12.80
C CYS A 62 -6.94 6.57 12.55
N LYS A 63 -7.67 5.99 13.52
CA LYS A 63 -8.27 4.64 13.42
C LYS A 63 -9.73 4.71 12.93
N GLY A 64 -10.00 5.59 11.99
CA GLY A 64 -11.32 5.70 11.35
C GLY A 64 -11.52 4.57 10.35
N THR A 65 -12.60 3.81 10.51
CA THR A 65 -13.04 2.77 9.57
C THR A 65 -14.50 2.99 9.21
N ARG A 66 -14.87 2.65 7.98
CA ARG A 66 -16.23 2.81 7.47
C ARG A 66 -16.55 1.59 6.59
N LYS A 67 -17.78 1.07 6.70
CA LYS A 67 -18.20 -0.08 5.88
C LYS A 67 -18.34 0.38 4.43
N VAL A 68 -17.86 -0.41 3.47
CA VAL A 68 -18.32 -0.26 2.09
C VAL A 68 -19.75 -0.79 2.08
N GLN A 69 -20.72 0.05 1.73
CA GLN A 69 -22.06 -0.45 1.40
C GLN A 69 -22.05 -0.73 -0.11
N PRO A 70 -22.60 -1.87 -0.56
CA PRO A 70 -22.67 -2.21 -1.98
C PRO A 70 -23.52 -1.20 -2.76
#